data_AF-A0AAJ3B6C1-F1
#
_entry.id   AF-A0AAJ3B6C1-F1
#
_cell.length_a   1.000
_cell.length_b   1.000
_cell.length_c   1.000
_cell.angle_alpha   90.00
_cell.angle_beta   90.00
_cell.angle_gamma   90.00
#
_symmetry.space_group_name_H-M   'P 1'
#
loop_
_entity.id
_entity.type
_entity.pdbx_description
1 polymer ?
#
loop_
_entity_poly.entity_id
_entity_poly.type
_entity_poly.pdbx_seq_one_letter_code
_entity_poly.pdbx_strand_id
1 'polypeptide(L)'
;MLDQLGLPAVLQACDGEHAMAQLQAGGGVDIVLCDVADRSLDCLEFLQRARQAGLARAVVFCSELHPALRRAVVHMRCLSGLQVLGVLTQPLQLRALRQLLRGYCPRHMPSVSPSFSKALPTEQEIHQGLALGEFRAWFQPKFMLGTGRLAGVEVLARWEHPTRGVLLPAEFLAAVMAYDLIDQMFIQLLEQGLSLLGVLRRQQTQLELAFNLHASQLLNNELMGHIQQALLRHGLPGSTLLFELAENGLLDISPRIQENLLRLRMLGCGLAIDDFGMGFSSLKLLCQLPFNQLKLDGEFVRHIGEPLSRAMVASTLALARSLDMSLVIEGIGTQRAHEGVLALGCEIGQGFYLARPMAGHRLLVWLETHLAGQRAGLDNT
;
A
#
# COMPACT_ATOMS: atom_id res chain seq x y z
N MET A 1 27.77 -27.38 -12.35
CA MET A 1 27.30 -26.85 -11.04
C MET A 1 25.77 -26.79 -10.97
N LEU A 2 25.09 -26.33 -12.03
CA LEU A 2 23.61 -26.30 -12.10
C LEU A 2 22.98 -27.70 -12.26
N ASP A 3 23.70 -28.67 -12.86
CA ASP A 3 23.21 -30.06 -13.02
C ASP A 3 23.03 -30.81 -11.70
N GLN A 4 23.71 -30.37 -10.62
CA GLN A 4 23.57 -30.93 -9.28
C GLN A 4 22.32 -30.45 -8.53
N LEU A 5 21.48 -29.62 -9.17
CA LEU A 5 20.24 -29.08 -8.59
C LEU A 5 18.98 -29.88 -8.98
N GLY A 6 19.10 -30.92 -9.82
CA GLY A 6 17.95 -31.69 -10.29
C GLY A 6 17.03 -30.89 -11.22
N LEU A 7 17.56 -29.86 -11.90
CA LEU A 7 16.83 -29.07 -12.88
C LEU A 7 16.68 -29.87 -14.19
N PRO A 8 15.48 -29.92 -14.79
CA PRO A 8 15.19 -30.81 -15.92
C PRO A 8 15.86 -30.39 -17.24
N ALA A 9 16.26 -29.12 -17.39
CA ALA A 9 17.00 -28.62 -18.55
C ALA A 9 17.81 -27.36 -18.18
N VAL A 10 19.09 -27.33 -18.52
CA VAL A 10 19.96 -26.15 -18.38
C VAL A 10 20.49 -25.79 -19.77
N LEU A 11 20.12 -24.61 -20.26
CA LEU A 11 20.61 -24.06 -21.53
C LEU A 11 21.76 -23.09 -21.25
N GLN A 12 22.76 -23.06 -22.14
CA GLN A 12 23.92 -22.19 -22.05
C GLN A 12 24.14 -21.49 -23.39
N ALA A 13 24.31 -20.18 -23.34
CA ALA A 13 24.58 -19.35 -24.50
C ALA A 13 25.78 -18.44 -24.23
N CYS A 14 26.51 -18.12 -25.29
CA CYS A 14 27.71 -17.27 -25.26
C CYS A 14 27.44 -15.82 -25.68
N ASP A 15 26.28 -15.55 -26.28
CA ASP A 15 25.86 -14.23 -26.74
C ASP A 15 24.32 -14.19 -26.86
N GLY A 16 23.77 -12.99 -27.11
CA GLY A 16 22.32 -12.76 -27.13
C GLY A 16 21.60 -13.42 -28.32
N GLU A 17 22.26 -13.54 -29.47
CA GLU A 17 21.67 -14.18 -30.67
C GLU A 17 21.59 -15.71 -30.48
N HIS A 18 22.67 -16.32 -29.97
CA HIS A 18 22.69 -17.73 -29.61
C HIS A 18 21.67 -18.05 -28.51
N ALA A 19 21.53 -17.17 -27.52
CA ALA A 19 20.51 -17.30 -26.49
C ALA A 19 19.08 -17.28 -27.08
N MET A 20 18.77 -16.33 -27.96
CA MET A 20 17.45 -16.24 -28.59
C MET A 20 17.13 -17.45 -29.47
N ALA A 21 18.11 -17.95 -30.24
CA ALA A 21 17.93 -19.15 -31.07
C ALA A 21 17.62 -20.40 -30.22
N GLN A 22 18.34 -20.57 -29.10
CA GLN A 22 18.07 -21.67 -28.18
C GLN A 22 16.69 -21.56 -27.51
N LEU A 23 16.29 -20.35 -27.11
CA LEU A 23 14.98 -20.10 -26.53
C LEU A 23 13.84 -20.43 -27.51
N GLN A 24 13.98 -20.06 -28.78
CA GLN A 24 12.99 -20.35 -29.82
C GLN A 24 12.90 -21.84 -30.14
N ALA A 25 14.03 -22.55 -30.20
CA ALA A 25 14.06 -23.99 -30.43
C ALA A 25 13.53 -24.80 -29.24
N GLY A 26 13.76 -24.32 -28.01
CA GLY A 26 13.40 -25.00 -26.76
C GLY A 26 12.03 -24.65 -26.18
N GLY A 27 11.29 -23.72 -26.77
CA GLY A 27 9.98 -23.27 -26.25
C GLY A 27 10.04 -22.35 -25.03
N GLY A 28 11.20 -21.71 -24.80
CA GLY A 28 11.44 -20.75 -23.70
C GLY A 28 12.01 -21.35 -22.42
N VAL A 29 12.30 -20.48 -21.45
CA VAL A 29 12.82 -20.81 -20.12
C VAL A 29 12.06 -20.11 -19.01
N ASP A 30 12.06 -20.72 -17.83
CA ASP A 30 11.51 -20.13 -16.62
C ASP A 30 12.38 -18.99 -16.08
N ILE A 31 13.68 -19.22 -15.98
CA ILE A 31 14.62 -18.30 -15.34
C ILE A 31 15.84 -18.13 -16.23
N VAL A 32 16.21 -16.87 -16.46
CA VAL A 32 17.46 -16.47 -17.11
C VAL A 32 18.46 -16.07 -16.04
N LEU A 33 19.66 -16.65 -16.07
CA LEU A 33 20.82 -16.19 -15.30
C LEU A 33 21.64 -15.29 -16.22
N CYS A 34 21.66 -13.99 -15.97
CA CYS A 34 22.37 -13.01 -16.82
C CYS A 34 23.54 -12.38 -16.08
N ASP A 35 24.71 -12.33 -16.70
CA ASP A 35 25.82 -11.50 -16.22
C ASP A 35 25.73 -10.10 -16.85
N VAL A 36 25.57 -9.07 -16.01
CA VAL A 36 25.46 -7.67 -16.45
C VAL A 36 26.84 -7.05 -16.74
N ALA A 37 27.92 -7.67 -16.26
CA ALA A 37 29.27 -7.20 -16.51
C ALA A 37 29.84 -7.70 -17.85
N ASP A 38 29.18 -8.67 -18.49
CA ASP A 38 29.60 -9.19 -19.78
C ASP A 38 29.31 -8.17 -20.89
N ARG A 39 30.36 -7.57 -21.43
CA ARG A 39 30.26 -6.55 -22.51
C ARG A 39 29.93 -7.16 -23.87
N SER A 40 29.99 -8.48 -24.01
CA SER A 40 29.60 -9.17 -25.25
C SER A 40 28.09 -9.37 -25.37
N LEU A 41 27.35 -9.13 -24.28
CA LEU A 41 25.91 -9.31 -24.19
C LEU A 41 25.25 -8.00 -23.74
N ASP A 42 24.45 -7.37 -24.61
CA ASP A 42 23.48 -6.38 -24.12
C ASP A 42 22.37 -7.11 -23.37
N CYS A 43 22.59 -7.32 -22.06
CA CYS A 43 21.67 -8.05 -21.20
C CYS A 43 20.26 -7.44 -21.23
N LEU A 44 20.15 -6.11 -21.32
CA LEU A 44 18.85 -5.45 -21.30
C LEU A 44 18.09 -5.66 -22.60
N GLU A 45 18.76 -5.51 -23.75
CA GLU A 45 18.18 -5.75 -25.06
C GLU A 45 17.74 -7.21 -25.21
N PHE A 46 18.60 -8.15 -24.80
CA PHE A 46 18.28 -9.57 -24.79
C PHE A 46 17.05 -9.89 -23.94
N LEU A 47 17.01 -9.41 -22.69
CA LEU A 47 15.89 -9.64 -21.78
C LEU A 47 14.58 -9.07 -22.33
N GLN A 48 14.63 -7.90 -22.97
CA GLN A 48 13.47 -7.30 -23.62
C GLN A 48 12.95 -8.16 -24.80
N ARG A 49 13.85 -8.62 -25.68
CA ARG A 49 13.49 -9.51 -26.81
C ARG A 49 12.92 -10.83 -26.32
N ALA A 50 13.54 -11.46 -25.33
CA ALA A 50 13.08 -12.71 -24.74
C ALA A 50 11.67 -12.57 -24.12
N ARG A 51 11.39 -11.43 -23.47
CA ARG A 51 10.07 -11.17 -22.88
C ARG A 51 8.99 -10.89 -23.93
N GLN A 52 9.30 -10.11 -24.96
CA GLN A 52 8.36 -9.81 -26.06
C GLN A 52 7.95 -11.08 -26.80
N ALA A 53 8.89 -12.02 -26.98
CA ALA A 53 8.62 -13.33 -27.55
C ALA A 53 7.92 -14.31 -26.59
N GLY A 54 7.73 -13.95 -25.31
CA GLY A 54 7.14 -14.82 -24.30
C GLY A 54 8.03 -16.01 -23.89
N LEU A 55 9.33 -15.92 -24.16
CA LEU A 55 10.30 -17.02 -24.01
C LEU A 55 11.06 -17.00 -22.68
N ALA A 56 10.88 -15.98 -21.84
CA ALA A 56 11.47 -15.89 -20.51
C ALA A 56 10.45 -15.35 -19.50
N ARG A 57 10.54 -15.78 -18.23
CA ARG A 57 9.63 -15.34 -17.16
C ARG A 57 10.34 -14.58 -16.04
N ALA A 58 11.53 -15.01 -15.66
CA ALA A 58 12.29 -14.40 -14.58
C ALA A 58 13.77 -14.22 -14.93
N VAL A 59 14.45 -13.34 -14.21
CA VAL A 59 15.87 -13.06 -14.33
C VAL A 59 16.56 -13.03 -12.97
N VAL A 60 17.75 -13.61 -12.91
CA VAL A 60 18.73 -13.47 -11.82
C VAL A 60 19.97 -12.83 -12.40
N PHE A 61 20.46 -11.76 -11.77
CA PHE A 61 21.70 -11.12 -12.18
C PHE A 61 22.90 -11.74 -11.48
N CYS A 62 23.93 -12.12 -12.21
CA CYS A 62 25.10 -12.83 -11.71
C CYS A 62 26.36 -11.95 -11.83
N SER A 63 26.40 -10.81 -11.14
CA SER A 63 27.45 -9.81 -11.31
C SER A 63 27.80 -9.08 -10.00
N GLU A 64 29.03 -8.57 -9.90
CA GLU A 64 29.43 -7.66 -8.83
C GLU A 64 28.95 -6.24 -9.12
N LEU A 65 27.75 -5.91 -8.61
CA LEU A 65 27.16 -4.59 -8.76
C LEU A 65 27.59 -3.65 -7.63
N HIS A 66 27.82 -2.37 -7.97
CA HIS A 66 28.01 -1.30 -7.00
C HIS A 66 26.84 -1.27 -5.99
N PRO A 67 27.05 -1.01 -4.68
CA PRO A 67 26.01 -1.14 -3.65
C PRO A 67 24.71 -0.37 -3.94
N ALA A 68 24.81 0.82 -4.56
CA ALA A 68 23.64 1.60 -4.96
C ALA A 68 22.79 0.90 -6.05
N LEU A 69 23.45 0.36 -7.07
CA LEU A 69 22.80 -0.36 -8.16
C LEU A 69 22.25 -1.70 -7.68
N ARG A 70 23.01 -2.42 -6.84
CA ARG A 70 22.53 -3.65 -6.19
C ARG A 70 21.25 -3.42 -5.39
N ARG A 71 21.16 -2.34 -4.61
CA ARG A 71 19.94 -1.97 -3.89
C ARG A 71 18.78 -1.75 -4.85
N ALA A 72 18.97 -0.94 -5.89
CA ALA A 72 17.94 -0.68 -6.89
C ALA A 72 17.42 -1.98 -7.53
N VAL A 73 18.30 -2.90 -7.92
CA VAL A 73 17.94 -4.16 -8.56
C VAL A 73 17.29 -5.15 -7.59
N VAL A 74 17.71 -5.21 -6.32
CA VAL A 74 17.09 -6.10 -5.31
C VAL A 74 15.68 -5.65 -4.93
N HIS A 75 15.40 -4.35 -4.91
CA HIS A 75 14.06 -3.81 -4.65
C HIS A 75 13.18 -3.72 -5.90
N MET A 76 13.76 -3.87 -7.09
CA MET A 76 13.03 -3.92 -8.35
C MET A 76 12.30 -5.26 -8.47
N ARG A 77 10.96 -5.23 -8.59
CA ARG A 77 10.16 -6.45 -8.80
C ARG A 77 10.18 -6.95 -10.24
N CYS A 78 10.38 -6.04 -11.19
CA CYS A 78 10.27 -6.33 -12.60
C CYS A 78 11.24 -5.49 -13.44
N LEU A 79 11.87 -6.10 -14.44
CA LEU A 79 12.70 -5.42 -15.44
C LEU A 79 12.26 -5.85 -16.83
N SER A 80 11.93 -4.89 -17.70
CA SER A 80 11.47 -5.14 -19.08
C SER A 80 10.31 -6.14 -19.16
N GLY A 81 9.48 -6.22 -18.11
CA GLY A 81 8.39 -7.18 -18.02
C GLY A 81 8.79 -8.59 -17.56
N LEU A 82 9.99 -8.82 -17.01
CA LEU A 82 10.48 -10.07 -16.39
C LEU A 82 10.57 -9.97 -14.86
N GLN A 83 10.32 -11.06 -14.12
CA GLN A 83 10.47 -11.08 -12.66
C GLN A 83 11.94 -10.94 -12.30
N VAL A 84 12.33 -9.98 -11.47
CA VAL A 84 13.69 -9.96 -10.93
C VAL A 84 13.69 -10.79 -9.64
N LEU A 85 14.43 -11.90 -9.64
CA LEU A 85 14.53 -12.80 -8.48
C LEU A 85 15.62 -12.35 -7.49
N GLY A 86 16.63 -11.64 -7.99
CA GLY A 86 17.68 -11.07 -7.17
C GLY A 86 19.03 -11.00 -7.88
N VAL A 87 20.07 -10.71 -7.09
CA VAL A 87 21.45 -10.57 -7.56
C VAL A 87 22.34 -11.56 -6.82
N LEU A 88 23.09 -12.37 -7.57
CA LEU A 88 24.16 -13.24 -7.11
C LEU A 88 25.50 -12.63 -7.45
N THR A 89 26.45 -12.73 -6.53
CA THR A 89 27.85 -12.37 -6.76
C THR A 89 28.64 -13.59 -7.23
N GLN A 90 29.70 -13.35 -8.00
CA GLN A 90 30.65 -14.40 -8.35
C GLN A 90 31.71 -14.55 -7.23
N PRO A 91 32.24 -15.76 -6.95
CA PRO A 91 31.82 -17.04 -7.52
C PRO A 91 30.43 -17.46 -7.03
N LEU A 92 29.63 -18.02 -7.94
CA LEU A 92 28.25 -18.42 -7.66
C LEU A 92 28.18 -19.43 -6.51
N GLN A 93 27.44 -19.09 -5.45
CA GLN A 93 27.23 -19.99 -4.33
C GLN A 93 25.94 -20.80 -4.52
N LEU A 94 26.05 -22.13 -4.55
CA LEU A 94 24.93 -23.06 -4.66
C LEU A 94 23.82 -22.82 -3.62
N ARG A 95 24.18 -22.41 -2.39
CA ARG A 95 23.21 -22.09 -1.33
C ARG A 95 22.38 -20.84 -1.67
N ALA A 96 23.04 -19.76 -2.09
CA ALA A 96 22.37 -18.51 -2.46
C ALA A 96 21.47 -18.71 -3.68
N LEU A 97 21.96 -19.44 -4.70
CA LEU A 97 21.15 -19.79 -5.86
C LEU A 97 19.92 -20.63 -5.47
N ARG A 98 20.07 -21.66 -4.62
CA ARG A 98 18.92 -22.45 -4.12
C ARG A 98 17.91 -21.59 -3.38
N GLN A 99 18.34 -20.59 -2.62
CA GLN A 99 17.43 -19.69 -1.91
C GLN A 99 16.62 -18.83 -2.88
N LEU A 100 17.26 -18.29 -3.93
CA LEU A 100 16.57 -17.53 -4.98
C LEU A 100 15.60 -18.41 -5.78
N LEU A 101 16.04 -19.62 -6.17
CA LEU A 101 15.21 -20.57 -6.91
C LEU A 101 14.02 -21.09 -6.10
N ARG A 102 14.14 -21.25 -4.77
CA ARG A 102 13.00 -21.56 -3.89
C ARG A 102 11.97 -20.44 -3.82
N GLY A 103 12.39 -19.19 -4.05
CA GLY A 103 11.51 -18.04 -4.18
C GLY A 103 10.84 -17.93 -5.55
N TYR A 104 11.31 -18.67 -6.55
CA TYR A 104 10.67 -18.75 -7.86
C TYR A 104 9.48 -19.70 -7.82
N CYS A 105 8.28 -19.13 -7.82
CA CYS A 105 7.05 -19.84 -8.13
C CYS A 105 6.71 -19.57 -9.59
N PRO A 106 6.44 -20.60 -10.44
CA PRO A 106 5.99 -20.42 -11.84
C PRO A 106 4.66 -19.66 -12.02
N ARG A 107 4.16 -19.06 -10.93
CA ARG A 107 3.01 -18.16 -10.84
C ARG A 107 3.35 -16.95 -9.98
N HIS A 108 4.31 -16.10 -10.39
CA HIS A 108 4.39 -14.74 -9.85
C HIS A 108 5.30 -13.81 -10.67
N MET A 109 4.83 -13.33 -11.82
CA MET A 109 4.98 -11.90 -12.09
C MET A 109 3.63 -11.24 -11.89
N PRO A 110 3.58 -9.99 -11.39
CA PRO A 110 2.37 -9.21 -11.42
C PRO A 110 2.11 -8.79 -12.88
N SER A 111 1.65 -9.74 -13.71
CA SER A 111 0.41 -9.41 -14.41
C SER A 111 -0.61 -9.21 -13.31
N VAL A 112 -1.27 -8.05 -13.28
CA VAL A 112 -2.56 -7.93 -12.61
C VAL A 112 -3.46 -8.99 -13.24
N SER A 113 -3.50 -10.18 -12.63
CA SER A 113 -4.51 -11.22 -12.79
C SER A 113 -4.28 -12.27 -11.70
N PRO A 114 -5.35 -12.67 -10.98
CA PRO A 114 -5.26 -13.02 -9.57
C PRO A 114 -5.09 -14.52 -9.38
N SER A 115 -4.29 -14.94 -8.39
CA SER A 115 -4.56 -16.19 -7.69
C SER A 115 -5.67 -15.96 -6.65
N PHE A 116 -6.84 -15.58 -7.15
CA PHE A 116 -8.14 -15.94 -6.63
C PHE A 116 -8.93 -16.28 -7.87
N SER A 117 -9.15 -17.56 -8.17
CA SER A 117 -10.19 -17.95 -9.11
C SER A 117 -11.56 -17.74 -8.45
N LYS A 118 -11.84 -16.51 -8.06
CA LYS A 118 -13.17 -15.93 -8.05
C LYS A 118 -13.09 -14.82 -9.09
N ALA A 119 -13.95 -14.87 -10.09
CA ALA A 119 -14.10 -13.77 -11.02
C ALA A 119 -14.24 -12.45 -10.23
N LEU A 120 -13.65 -11.36 -10.73
CA LEU A 120 -13.97 -10.04 -10.22
C LEU A 120 -15.49 -9.90 -10.22
N PRO A 121 -16.09 -9.32 -9.16
CA PRO A 121 -17.52 -9.11 -9.13
C PRO A 121 -17.99 -8.35 -10.36
N THR A 122 -19.09 -8.80 -10.94
CA THR A 122 -19.72 -8.13 -12.08
C THR A 122 -20.31 -6.78 -11.66
N GLU A 123 -20.53 -5.90 -12.63
CA GLU A 123 -21.21 -4.61 -12.40
C GLU A 123 -22.56 -4.79 -11.70
N GLN A 124 -23.35 -5.79 -12.11
CA GLN A 124 -24.64 -6.12 -11.50
C GLN A 124 -24.50 -6.54 -10.04
N GLU A 125 -23.51 -7.38 -9.70
CA GLU A 125 -23.26 -7.78 -8.31
C GLU A 125 -22.86 -6.58 -7.44
N ILE A 126 -22.05 -5.66 -7.97
CA ILE A 126 -21.64 -4.45 -7.23
C ILE A 126 -22.82 -3.52 -7.02
N HIS A 127 -23.63 -3.26 -8.05
CA HIS A 127 -24.85 -2.46 -7.90
C HIS A 127 -25.80 -3.06 -6.88
N GLN A 128 -26.00 -4.38 -6.92
CA GLN A 128 -26.83 -5.07 -5.94
C GLN A 128 -26.24 -4.93 -4.53
N GLY A 129 -24.93 -5.12 -4.36
CA GLY A 129 -24.26 -4.96 -3.08
C GLY A 129 -24.36 -3.53 -2.52
N LEU A 130 -24.24 -2.51 -3.37
CA LEU A 130 -24.46 -1.11 -3.00
C LEU A 130 -25.91 -0.88 -2.57
N ALA A 131 -26.88 -1.31 -3.39
CA ALA A 131 -28.30 -1.15 -3.12
C ALA A 131 -28.76 -1.86 -1.83
N LEU A 132 -28.18 -3.02 -1.51
CA LEU A 132 -28.46 -3.79 -0.31
C LEU A 132 -27.64 -3.36 0.91
N GLY A 133 -26.76 -2.37 0.77
CA GLY A 133 -25.95 -1.86 1.88
C GLY A 133 -24.83 -2.81 2.31
N GLU A 134 -24.37 -3.71 1.44
CA GLU A 134 -23.38 -4.77 1.76
C GLU A 134 -21.95 -4.22 1.88
N PHE A 135 -21.67 -3.06 1.30
CA PHE A 135 -20.41 -2.34 1.54
C PHE A 135 -20.44 -1.68 2.93
N ARG A 136 -19.64 -2.23 3.85
CA ARG A 136 -19.57 -1.83 5.25
C ARG A 136 -18.26 -1.13 5.59
N ALA A 137 -18.39 -0.07 6.38
CA ALA A 137 -17.25 0.59 7.01
C ALA A 137 -16.71 -0.27 8.15
N TRP A 138 -15.44 -0.65 8.03
CA TRP A 138 -14.64 -1.18 9.13
C TRP A 138 -13.66 -0.12 9.59
N PHE A 139 -13.25 -0.22 10.86
CA PHE A 139 -12.56 0.86 11.55
C PHE A 139 -11.26 0.34 12.14
N GLN A 140 -10.13 0.92 11.76
CA GLN A 140 -8.82 0.58 12.30
C GLN A 140 -8.28 1.72 13.19
N PRO A 141 -8.14 1.50 14.50
CA PRO A 141 -7.57 2.49 15.40
C PRO A 141 -6.11 2.87 15.10
N LYS A 142 -5.83 4.17 15.19
CA LYS A 142 -4.49 4.80 15.20
C LYS A 142 -4.16 5.23 16.63
N PHE A 143 -2.91 5.04 17.06
CA PHE A 143 -2.52 5.31 18.46
C PHE A 143 -1.30 6.22 18.55
N MET A 144 -1.30 7.06 19.58
CA MET A 144 -0.08 7.67 20.11
C MET A 144 0.80 6.58 20.71
N LEU A 145 1.88 6.21 20.03
CA LEU A 145 2.73 5.06 20.36
C LEU A 145 3.33 5.13 21.76
N GLY A 146 3.68 6.33 22.23
CA GLY A 146 4.26 6.51 23.56
C GLY A 146 3.27 6.38 24.72
N THR A 147 1.97 6.62 24.49
CA THR A 147 0.95 6.66 25.57
C THR A 147 -0.17 5.63 25.40
N GLY A 148 -0.28 4.99 24.23
CA GLY A 148 -1.42 4.15 23.87
C GLY A 148 -2.73 4.92 23.69
N ARG A 149 -2.71 6.26 23.76
CA ARG A 149 -3.90 7.10 23.52
C ARG A 149 -4.39 6.96 22.10
N LEU A 150 -5.70 6.88 21.93
CA LEU A 150 -6.30 6.87 20.60
C LEU A 150 -6.03 8.21 19.91
N ALA A 151 -5.46 8.17 18.72
CA ALA A 151 -5.15 9.34 17.90
C ALA A 151 -6.21 9.60 16.82
N GLY A 152 -6.85 8.53 16.32
CA GLY A 152 -7.86 8.60 15.26
C GLY A 152 -8.21 7.20 14.81
N VAL A 153 -9.03 7.09 13.76
CA VAL A 153 -9.44 5.80 13.20
C VAL A 153 -9.47 5.90 11.68
N GLU A 154 -8.89 4.92 10.99
CA GLU A 154 -9.05 4.77 9.54
C GLU A 154 -10.31 3.97 9.22
N VAL A 155 -11.07 4.44 8.22
CA VAL A 155 -12.24 3.78 7.67
C VAL A 155 -11.84 2.97 6.44
N LEU A 156 -12.06 1.66 6.55
CA LEU A 156 -11.68 0.67 5.56
C LEU A 156 -12.93 0.03 4.96
N ALA A 157 -12.98 -0.01 3.63
CA ALA A 157 -14.06 -0.68 2.91
C ALA A 157 -13.99 -2.20 3.12
N ARG A 158 -15.14 -2.81 3.41
CA ARG A 158 -15.35 -4.26 3.34
C ARG A 158 -16.65 -4.53 2.60
N TRP A 159 -16.70 -5.59 1.82
CA TRP A 159 -17.96 -6.04 1.23
C TRP A 159 -18.41 -7.30 1.95
N GLU A 160 -19.47 -7.19 2.75
CA GLU A 160 -20.11 -8.31 3.44
C GLU A 160 -21.00 -9.09 2.46
N HIS A 161 -20.35 -9.81 1.55
CA HIS A 161 -21.02 -10.50 0.46
C HIS A 161 -21.81 -11.73 0.98
N PRO A 162 -23.07 -11.93 0.56
CA PRO A 162 -23.98 -12.91 1.16
C PRO A 162 -23.47 -14.35 1.09
N THR A 163 -22.81 -14.73 -0.02
CA THR A 163 -22.28 -16.09 -0.22
C THR A 163 -20.76 -16.22 -0.09
N ARG A 164 -20.00 -15.11 -0.20
CA ARG A 164 -18.53 -15.13 -0.21
C ARG A 164 -17.93 -14.71 1.12
N GLY A 165 -18.74 -14.24 2.07
CA GLY A 165 -18.28 -13.67 3.33
C GLY A 165 -17.71 -12.27 3.16
N VAL A 166 -16.88 -11.85 4.10
CA VAL A 166 -16.27 -10.52 4.10
C VAL A 166 -15.13 -10.45 3.10
N LEU A 167 -15.29 -9.61 2.07
CA LEU A 167 -14.29 -9.37 1.04
C LEU A 167 -13.45 -8.14 1.37
N LEU A 168 -12.16 -8.22 1.03
CA LEU A 168 -11.22 -7.11 1.16
C LEU A 168 -11.18 -6.27 -0.12
N PRO A 169 -10.72 -5.00 -0.06
CA PRO A 169 -10.65 -4.12 -1.24
C PRO A 169 -9.94 -4.74 -2.45
N ALA A 170 -8.89 -5.53 -2.23
CA ALA A 170 -8.18 -6.25 -3.30
C ALA A 170 -9.07 -7.18 -4.13
N GLU A 171 -10.23 -7.60 -3.62
CA GLU A 171 -11.15 -8.52 -4.29
C GLU A 171 -12.27 -7.82 -5.08
N PHE A 172 -12.48 -6.51 -4.91
CA PHE A 172 -13.59 -5.79 -5.53
C PHE A 172 -13.29 -4.37 -6.01
N LEU A 173 -12.29 -3.68 -5.43
CA LEU A 173 -12.07 -2.26 -5.69
C LEU A 173 -11.73 -1.98 -7.15
N ALA A 174 -10.95 -2.86 -7.79
CA ALA A 174 -10.63 -2.76 -9.21
C ALA A 174 -11.90 -2.78 -10.09
N ALA A 175 -12.88 -3.61 -9.74
CA ALA A 175 -14.16 -3.68 -10.45
C ALA A 175 -15.03 -2.44 -10.15
N VAL A 176 -15.12 -2.01 -8.89
CA VAL A 176 -15.81 -0.77 -8.49
C VAL A 176 -15.28 0.45 -9.27
N MET A 177 -13.96 0.54 -9.44
CA MET A 177 -13.32 1.60 -10.22
C MET A 177 -13.61 1.46 -11.71
N ALA A 178 -13.56 0.25 -12.27
CA ALA A 178 -13.79 0.02 -13.69
C ALA A 178 -15.23 0.34 -14.14
N TYR A 179 -16.20 0.29 -13.21
CA TYR A 179 -17.60 0.60 -13.46
C TYR A 179 -18.02 2.00 -12.97
N ASP A 180 -17.06 2.86 -12.59
CA ASP A 180 -17.32 4.21 -12.08
C ASP A 180 -18.24 4.26 -10.83
N LEU A 181 -18.21 3.20 -10.00
CA LEU A 181 -19.05 3.07 -8.79
C LEU A 181 -18.34 3.48 -7.50
N ILE A 182 -17.10 3.99 -7.61
CA ILE A 182 -16.27 4.36 -6.45
C ILE A 182 -16.90 5.49 -5.61
N ASP A 183 -17.55 6.47 -6.25
CA ASP A 183 -18.21 7.57 -5.56
C ASP A 183 -19.42 7.11 -4.76
N GLN A 184 -20.23 6.20 -5.32
CA GLN A 184 -21.39 5.63 -4.64
C GLN A 184 -20.96 4.82 -3.41
N MET A 185 -19.93 3.98 -3.58
CA MET A 185 -19.35 3.22 -2.46
C MET A 185 -18.80 4.16 -1.39
N PHE A 186 -18.04 5.18 -1.77
CA PHE A 186 -17.47 6.15 -0.84
C PHE A 186 -18.56 6.87 -0.04
N ILE A 187 -19.62 7.36 -0.69
CA ILE A 187 -20.76 8.03 -0.03
C ILE A 187 -21.40 7.09 1.00
N GLN A 188 -21.61 5.83 0.64
CA GLN A 188 -22.18 4.84 1.55
C GLN A 188 -21.29 4.59 2.79
N LEU A 189 -19.96 4.57 2.63
CA LEU A 189 -19.03 4.42 3.75
C LEU A 189 -18.94 5.70 4.59
N LEU A 190 -18.97 6.86 3.95
CA LEU A 190 -18.99 8.17 4.60
C LEU A 190 -20.19 8.29 5.54
N GLU A 191 -21.40 7.98 5.07
CA GLU A 191 -22.60 8.04 5.92
C GLU A 191 -22.53 7.10 7.13
N GLN A 192 -21.95 5.89 6.96
CA GLN A 192 -21.75 4.96 8.07
C GLN A 192 -20.80 5.55 9.12
N GLY A 193 -19.69 6.17 8.70
CA GLY A 193 -18.75 6.81 9.61
C GLY A 193 -19.32 8.07 10.28
N LEU A 194 -20.04 8.92 9.55
CA LEU A 194 -20.71 10.10 10.10
C LEU A 194 -21.78 9.72 11.12
N SER A 195 -22.56 8.66 10.84
CA SER A 195 -23.50 8.11 11.81
C SER A 195 -22.80 7.64 13.10
N LEU A 196 -21.64 6.99 12.98
CA LEU A 196 -20.84 6.58 14.13
C LEU A 196 -20.32 7.79 14.92
N LEU A 197 -19.82 8.82 14.24
CA LEU A 197 -19.42 10.08 14.88
C LEU A 197 -20.58 10.76 15.59
N GLY A 198 -21.78 10.72 15.02
CA GLY A 198 -23.00 11.22 15.67
C GLY A 198 -23.33 10.51 16.98
N VAL A 199 -23.08 9.20 17.07
CA VAL A 199 -23.19 8.43 18.33
C VAL A 199 -22.14 8.89 19.34
N LEU A 200 -20.86 8.95 18.93
CA LEU A 200 -19.74 9.32 19.80
C LEU A 200 -19.85 10.75 20.33
N ARG A 201 -20.37 11.67 19.52
CA ARG A 201 -20.61 13.06 19.93
C ARG A 201 -21.61 13.15 21.08
N ARG A 202 -22.65 12.32 21.10
CA ARG A 202 -23.59 12.25 22.23
C ARG A 202 -22.93 11.73 23.51
N GLN A 203 -21.87 10.93 23.36
CA GLN A 203 -21.02 10.45 24.45
C GLN A 203 -19.84 11.41 24.76
N GLN A 204 -19.85 12.63 24.19
CA GLN A 204 -18.77 13.63 24.34
C GLN A 204 -17.38 13.12 23.95
N THR A 205 -17.31 12.09 23.10
CA THR A 205 -16.06 11.54 22.60
C THR A 205 -15.75 12.16 21.25
N GLN A 206 -14.63 12.86 21.16
CA GLN A 206 -14.12 13.40 19.90
C GLN A 206 -13.27 12.34 19.22
N LEU A 207 -13.51 12.14 17.92
CA LEU A 207 -12.77 11.18 17.12
C LEU A 207 -12.63 11.75 15.70
N GLU A 208 -11.44 11.64 15.13
CA GLU A 208 -11.18 11.86 13.71
C GLU A 208 -11.31 10.53 12.97
N LEU A 209 -12.08 10.53 11.87
CA LEU A 209 -12.18 9.42 10.94
C LEU A 209 -11.44 9.76 9.65
N ALA A 210 -10.52 8.89 9.25
CA ALA A 210 -9.79 9.00 8.00
C ALA A 210 -10.43 8.12 6.92
N PHE A 211 -10.71 8.69 5.74
CA PHE A 211 -11.33 8.00 4.61
C PHE A 211 -10.39 8.01 3.41
N ASN A 212 -10.23 6.85 2.80
CA ASN A 212 -9.54 6.72 1.53
C ASN A 212 -10.34 7.43 0.42
N LEU A 213 -9.68 8.33 -0.30
CA LEU A 213 -10.24 9.08 -1.43
C LEU A 213 -9.33 8.91 -2.65
N HIS A 214 -9.88 8.41 -3.75
CA HIS A 214 -9.11 8.31 -4.98
C HIS A 214 -9.03 9.68 -5.67
N ALA A 215 -7.88 10.00 -6.27
CA ALA A 215 -7.64 11.33 -6.86
C ALA A 215 -8.65 11.70 -7.97
N SER A 216 -9.17 10.72 -8.73
CA SER A 216 -10.20 10.99 -9.75
C SER A 216 -11.52 11.48 -9.16
N GLN A 217 -11.84 11.10 -7.92
CA GLN A 217 -13.07 11.50 -7.23
C GLN A 217 -13.08 13.01 -6.92
N LEU A 218 -11.90 13.61 -6.78
CA LEU A 218 -11.74 15.05 -6.62
C LEU A 218 -12.09 15.84 -7.89
N LEU A 219 -12.31 15.20 -9.04
CA LEU A 219 -12.86 15.87 -10.22
C LEU A 219 -14.39 15.95 -10.20
N ASN A 220 -15.05 15.16 -9.36
CA ASN A 220 -16.50 15.15 -9.24
C ASN A 220 -16.99 16.25 -8.29
N ASN A 221 -17.61 17.30 -8.85
CA ASN A 221 -18.16 18.40 -8.04
C ASN A 221 -19.36 17.95 -7.19
N GLU A 222 -20.14 16.97 -7.64
CA GLU A 222 -21.29 16.46 -6.89
C GLU A 222 -20.82 15.76 -5.62
N LEU A 223 -19.72 14.99 -5.70
CA LEU A 223 -19.12 14.37 -4.53
C LEU A 223 -18.61 15.41 -3.52
N MET A 224 -17.93 16.45 -3.99
CA MET A 224 -17.45 17.52 -3.11
C MET A 224 -18.61 18.24 -2.41
N GLY A 225 -19.69 18.51 -3.15
CA GLY A 225 -20.93 19.05 -2.58
C GLY A 225 -21.56 18.10 -1.57
N HIS A 226 -21.53 16.79 -1.84
CA HIS A 226 -22.06 15.77 -0.93
C HIS A 226 -21.32 15.75 0.41
N ILE A 227 -19.98 15.78 0.40
CA ILE A 227 -19.17 15.80 1.64
C ILE A 227 -19.54 17.00 2.50
N GLN A 228 -19.63 18.20 1.90
CA GLN A 228 -20.01 19.42 2.60
C GLN A 228 -21.42 19.32 3.19
N GLN A 229 -22.39 18.85 2.41
CA GLN A 229 -23.77 18.69 2.87
C GLN A 229 -23.89 17.64 3.97
N ALA A 230 -23.13 16.55 3.89
CA ALA A 230 -23.14 15.49 4.90
C ALA A 230 -22.60 16.00 6.24
N LEU A 231 -21.48 16.74 6.25
CA LEU A 231 -20.96 17.40 7.45
C LEU A 231 -22.00 18.34 8.08
N LEU A 232 -22.66 19.18 7.26
CA LEU A 232 -23.71 20.10 7.71
C LEU A 232 -24.91 19.35 8.30
N ARG A 233 -25.40 18.31 7.62
CA ARG A 233 -26.56 17.51 8.05
C ARG A 233 -26.33 16.82 9.39
N HIS A 234 -25.11 16.31 9.62
CA HIS A 234 -24.72 15.69 10.89
C HIS A 234 -24.23 16.72 11.94
N GLY A 235 -24.11 18.00 11.56
CA GLY A 235 -23.62 19.09 12.39
C GLY A 235 -22.17 18.92 12.85
N LEU A 236 -21.35 18.21 12.07
CA LEU A 236 -19.97 17.87 12.41
C LEU A 236 -19.01 18.91 11.80
N PRO A 237 -17.97 19.34 12.54
CA PRO A 237 -16.92 20.16 11.96
C PRO A 237 -16.07 19.33 11.00
N GLY A 238 -15.51 19.96 9.96
CA GLY A 238 -14.64 19.26 9.00
C GLY A 238 -13.44 18.59 9.64
N SER A 239 -12.96 19.10 10.78
CA SER A 239 -11.85 18.52 11.57
C SER A 239 -12.12 17.12 12.15
N THR A 240 -13.33 16.59 11.99
CA THR A 240 -13.64 15.18 12.32
C THR A 240 -13.36 14.23 11.17
N LEU A 241 -13.06 14.76 9.98
CA LEU A 241 -12.75 14.00 8.78
C LEU A 241 -11.34 14.29 8.31
N LEU A 242 -10.65 13.23 7.91
CA LEU A 242 -9.39 13.27 7.20
C LEU A 242 -9.55 12.48 5.89
N PHE A 243 -9.00 12.96 4.78
CA PHE A 243 -8.99 12.22 3.51
C PHE A 243 -7.57 11.75 3.17
N GLU A 244 -7.43 10.47 2.89
CA GLU A 244 -6.17 9.81 2.57
C GLU A 244 -6.10 9.58 1.06
N LEU A 245 -5.01 10.02 0.43
CA LEU A 245 -4.77 9.86 -0.99
C LEU A 245 -3.45 9.13 -1.23
N ALA A 246 -3.48 8.06 -2.01
CA ALA A 246 -2.29 7.32 -2.37
C ALA A 246 -1.27 8.20 -3.12
N GLU A 247 0.01 8.04 -2.80
CA GLU A 247 1.11 8.83 -3.37
C GLU A 247 1.13 8.82 -4.91
N ASN A 248 0.84 7.67 -5.53
CA ASN A 248 0.84 7.51 -6.98
C ASN A 248 -0.30 8.28 -7.68
N GLY A 249 -1.44 8.45 -7.00
CA GLY A 249 -2.58 9.23 -7.49
C GLY A 249 -2.31 10.73 -7.52
N LEU A 250 -1.18 11.17 -6.92
CA LEU A 250 -0.75 12.55 -6.89
C LEU A 250 0.20 12.92 -8.04
N LEU A 251 0.56 11.97 -8.90
CA LEU A 251 1.31 12.28 -10.12
C LEU A 251 0.39 13.00 -11.11
N ASP A 252 0.87 14.10 -11.70
CA ASP A 252 0.16 14.88 -12.73
C ASP A 252 -1.23 15.41 -12.31
N ILE A 253 -1.34 15.90 -11.07
CA ILE A 253 -2.58 16.50 -10.55
C ILE A 253 -2.99 17.73 -11.37
N SER A 254 -4.22 17.71 -11.89
CA SER A 254 -4.83 18.86 -12.55
C SER A 254 -5.11 20.04 -11.60
N PRO A 255 -5.11 21.30 -12.07
CA PRO A 255 -5.44 22.46 -11.24
C PRO A 255 -6.77 22.34 -10.48
N ARG A 256 -7.76 21.65 -11.06
CA ARG A 256 -9.07 21.43 -10.45
C ARG A 256 -9.01 20.53 -9.21
N ILE A 257 -8.17 19.50 -9.24
CA ILE A 257 -7.96 18.63 -8.07
C ILE A 257 -7.28 19.44 -6.96
N GLN A 258 -6.29 20.29 -7.28
CA GLN A 258 -5.65 21.16 -6.29
C GLN A 258 -6.67 22.10 -5.62
N GLU A 259 -7.56 22.70 -6.41
CA GLU A 259 -8.64 23.55 -5.89
C GLU A 259 -9.56 22.78 -4.94
N ASN A 260 -9.94 21.54 -5.29
CA ASN A 260 -10.81 20.74 -4.42
C ASN A 260 -10.11 20.25 -3.16
N LEU A 261 -8.81 19.93 -3.20
CA LEU A 261 -8.01 19.68 -1.98
C LEU A 261 -8.01 20.92 -1.07
N LEU A 262 -7.83 22.11 -1.64
CA LEU A 262 -7.89 23.36 -0.89
C LEU A 262 -9.27 23.59 -0.27
N ARG A 263 -10.35 23.33 -1.01
CA ARG A 263 -11.73 23.43 -0.49
C ARG A 263 -11.96 22.49 0.68
N LEU A 264 -11.49 21.25 0.63
CA LEU A 264 -11.57 20.31 1.76
C LEU A 264 -10.85 20.85 2.99
N ARG A 265 -9.66 21.45 2.82
CA ARG A 265 -8.93 22.09 3.92
C ARG A 265 -9.63 23.33 4.46
N MET A 266 -10.25 24.14 3.60
CA MET A 266 -11.06 25.30 4.00
C MET A 266 -12.32 24.89 4.77
N LEU A 267 -12.88 23.70 4.50
CA LEU A 267 -13.94 23.10 5.30
C LEU A 267 -13.44 22.60 6.67
N GLY A 268 -12.12 22.56 6.87
CA GLY A 268 -11.46 22.11 8.10
C GLY A 268 -11.06 20.63 8.09
N CYS A 269 -11.27 19.90 7.00
CA CYS A 269 -10.90 18.49 6.90
C CYS A 269 -9.38 18.31 6.88
N GLY A 270 -8.88 17.22 7.46
CA GLY A 270 -7.48 16.77 7.28
C GLY A 270 -7.24 16.19 5.88
N LEU A 271 -5.98 16.20 5.46
CA LEU A 271 -5.52 15.54 4.23
C LEU A 271 -4.23 14.78 4.53
N ALA A 272 -4.21 13.49 4.23
CA ALA A 272 -3.01 12.65 4.31
C ALA A 272 -2.55 12.15 2.95
N ILE A 273 -1.24 12.01 2.80
CA ILE A 273 -0.66 11.21 1.72
C ILE A 273 -0.43 9.80 2.25
N ASP A 274 -1.01 8.83 1.56
CA ASP A 274 -0.93 7.41 1.87
C ASP A 274 0.15 6.69 1.07
N ASP A 275 0.63 5.56 1.58
CA ASP A 275 1.69 4.74 0.99
C ASP A 275 2.97 5.53 0.64
N PHE A 276 3.35 6.52 1.47
CA PHE A 276 4.48 7.38 1.18
C PHE A 276 5.80 6.58 1.10
N GLY A 277 6.61 6.86 0.08
CA GLY A 277 7.89 6.19 -0.18
C GLY A 277 7.78 5.00 -1.14
N MET A 278 6.58 4.66 -1.60
CA MET A 278 6.34 3.64 -2.63
C MET A 278 6.18 4.23 -4.04
N GLY A 279 5.93 5.53 -4.14
CA GLY A 279 5.69 6.24 -5.40
C GLY A 279 6.81 7.19 -5.82
N PHE A 280 6.45 8.10 -6.73
CA PHE A 280 7.34 9.11 -7.32
C PHE A 280 6.96 10.55 -6.93
N SER A 281 6.25 10.76 -5.81
CA SER A 281 5.86 12.12 -5.43
C SER A 281 7.10 12.97 -5.20
N SER A 282 7.21 14.04 -5.98
CA SER A 282 8.29 15.00 -5.78
C SER A 282 8.07 15.75 -4.46
N LEU A 283 9.14 16.00 -3.71
CA LEU A 283 9.12 16.91 -2.54
C LEU A 283 8.50 18.27 -2.89
N LYS A 284 8.61 18.71 -4.15
CA LYS A 284 7.96 19.91 -4.65
C LYS A 284 6.44 19.84 -4.55
N LEU A 285 5.85 18.70 -4.92
CA LEU A 285 4.40 18.51 -4.89
C LEU A 285 3.88 18.51 -3.44
N LEU A 286 4.60 17.85 -2.54
CA LEU A 286 4.35 17.88 -1.10
C LEU A 286 4.25 19.32 -0.56
N CYS A 287 5.17 20.20 -0.96
CA CYS A 287 5.17 21.60 -0.52
C CYS A 287 4.08 22.48 -1.18
N GLN A 288 3.47 22.03 -2.28
CA GLN A 288 2.48 22.80 -3.03
C GLN A 288 1.04 22.43 -2.69
N LEU A 289 0.83 21.23 -2.13
CA LEU A 289 -0.49 20.72 -1.81
C LEU A 289 -0.76 20.82 -0.31
N PRO A 290 -2.02 21.05 0.10
CA PRO A 290 -2.32 21.42 1.48
C PRO A 290 -2.49 20.20 2.41
N PHE A 291 -1.60 19.21 2.28
CA PHE A 291 -1.56 18.03 3.15
C PHE A 291 -1.04 18.39 4.56
N ASN A 292 -1.52 17.68 5.58
CA ASN A 292 -1.08 17.86 6.97
C ASN A 292 -0.73 16.53 7.67
N GLN A 293 -0.72 15.42 6.92
CA GLN A 293 -0.33 14.11 7.41
C GLN A 293 0.38 13.31 6.31
N LEU A 294 1.38 12.55 6.71
CA LEU A 294 2.02 11.51 5.90
C LEU A 294 1.76 10.16 6.57
N LYS A 295 1.55 9.12 5.76
CA LYS A 295 1.47 7.74 6.21
C LYS A 295 2.60 6.95 5.55
N LEU A 296 3.45 6.32 6.36
CA LEU A 296 4.57 5.53 5.88
C LEU A 296 4.19 4.06 5.86
N ASP A 297 4.32 3.45 4.68
CA ASP A 297 3.90 2.07 4.43
C ASP A 297 4.60 1.06 5.35
N GLY A 298 3.87 -0.01 5.68
CA GLY A 298 4.30 -1.05 6.59
C GLY A 298 5.48 -1.89 6.09
N GLU A 299 5.84 -1.86 4.80
CA GLU A 299 7.02 -2.54 4.26
C GLU A 299 8.32 -2.06 4.92
N PHE A 300 8.46 -0.75 5.12
CA PHE A 300 9.63 -0.19 5.82
C PHE A 300 9.65 -0.58 7.30
N VAL A 301 8.47 -0.74 7.90
CA VAL A 301 8.31 -1.07 9.33
C VAL A 301 8.61 -2.53 9.62
N ARG A 302 8.22 -3.45 8.72
CA ARG A 302 8.51 -4.89 8.83
C ARG A 302 10.01 -5.17 8.97
N HIS A 303 10.84 -4.34 8.36
CA HIS A 303 12.29 -4.49 8.31
C HIS A 303 13.04 -3.46 9.18
N ILE A 304 12.43 -2.92 10.25
CA ILE A 304 13.04 -1.85 11.07
C ILE A 304 14.39 -2.21 11.73
N GLY A 305 14.74 -3.50 11.78
CA GLY A 305 16.07 -3.94 12.21
C GLY A 305 17.19 -3.59 11.23
N GLU A 306 16.86 -3.35 9.96
CA GLU A 306 17.81 -3.08 8.88
C GLU A 306 18.17 -1.59 8.82
N PRO A 307 19.44 -1.23 8.54
CA PRO A 307 19.87 0.16 8.48
C PRO A 307 19.10 1.01 7.46
N LEU A 308 18.74 0.43 6.31
CA LEU A 308 17.99 1.12 5.26
C LEU A 308 16.60 1.52 5.74
N SER A 309 15.85 0.59 6.31
CA SER A 309 14.51 0.82 6.83
C SER A 309 14.50 1.87 7.95
N ARG A 310 15.47 1.83 8.87
CA ARG A 310 15.63 2.88 9.89
C ARG A 310 15.91 4.25 9.27
N ALA A 311 16.76 4.30 8.26
CA ALA A 311 17.07 5.55 7.57
C ALA A 311 15.84 6.12 6.86
N MET A 312 15.02 5.28 6.22
CA MET A 312 13.75 5.68 5.57
C MET A 312 12.72 6.22 6.57
N VAL A 313 12.54 5.53 7.70
CA VAL A 313 11.63 6.00 8.76
C VAL A 313 12.13 7.32 9.36
N ALA A 314 13.42 7.42 9.67
CA ALA A 314 14.01 8.63 10.26
C ALA A 314 13.98 9.83 9.29
N SER A 315 14.24 9.61 8.00
CA SER A 315 14.20 10.68 6.99
C SER A 315 12.76 11.17 6.76
N THR A 316 11.79 10.25 6.73
CA THR A 316 10.37 10.61 6.59
C THR A 316 9.87 11.36 7.81
N LEU A 317 10.27 10.96 9.02
CA LEU A 317 9.96 11.69 10.25
C LEU A 317 10.56 13.10 10.25
N ALA A 318 11.81 13.25 9.84
CA ALA A 318 12.45 14.55 9.71
C ALA A 318 11.73 15.44 8.68
N LEU A 319 11.36 14.87 7.53
CA LEU A 319 10.62 15.58 6.49
C LEU A 319 9.24 16.05 7.00
N ALA A 320 8.47 15.16 7.62
CA ALA A 320 7.16 15.48 8.17
C ALA A 320 7.25 16.65 9.15
N ARG A 321 8.23 16.62 10.07
CA ARG A 321 8.48 17.72 11.02
C ARG A 321 8.87 19.02 10.32
N SER A 322 9.73 18.98 9.31
CA SER A 322 10.12 20.18 8.55
C SER A 322 8.97 20.81 7.76
N LEU A 323 7.94 20.03 7.43
CA LEU A 323 6.75 20.48 6.72
C LEU A 323 5.55 20.75 7.64
N ASP A 324 5.73 20.67 8.96
CA ASP A 324 4.64 20.78 9.95
C ASP A 324 3.48 19.78 9.71
N MET A 325 3.85 18.57 9.30
CA MET A 325 2.93 17.45 9.06
C MET A 325 3.07 16.39 10.14
N SER A 326 1.95 15.74 10.48
CA SER A 326 1.97 14.53 11.31
C SER A 326 2.47 13.32 10.50
N LEU A 327 3.13 12.37 11.15
CA LEU A 327 3.54 11.09 10.54
C LEU A 327 2.85 9.93 11.24
N VAL A 328 2.15 9.12 10.46
CA VAL A 328 1.56 7.84 10.88
C VAL A 328 2.39 6.69 10.34
N ILE A 329 2.81 5.80 11.23
CA ILE A 329 3.53 4.58 10.87
C ILE A 329 2.54 3.43 10.71
N GLU A 330 2.51 2.82 9.53
CA GLU A 330 1.58 1.74 9.23
C GLU A 330 2.16 0.33 9.45
N GLY A 331 1.29 -0.67 9.41
CA GLY A 331 1.71 -2.07 9.37
C GLY A 331 2.52 -2.53 10.59
N ILE A 332 2.35 -1.89 11.77
CA ILE A 332 3.00 -2.34 13.01
C ILE A 332 2.43 -3.71 13.40
N GLY A 333 3.16 -4.76 13.04
CA GLY A 333 2.74 -6.16 13.19
C GLY A 333 3.38 -6.91 14.37
N THR A 334 4.40 -6.33 15.02
CA THR A 334 5.11 -6.96 16.14
C THR A 334 5.51 -5.94 17.20
N GLN A 335 5.75 -6.42 18.43
CA GLN A 335 6.33 -5.62 19.51
C GLN A 335 7.68 -5.01 19.11
N ARG A 336 8.54 -5.78 18.45
CA ARG A 336 9.85 -5.30 17.98
C ARG A 336 9.70 -4.14 16.99
N ALA A 337 8.72 -4.22 16.09
CA ALA A 337 8.44 -3.13 15.16
C ALA A 337 7.97 -1.88 15.92
N HIS A 338 7.04 -2.04 16.87
CA HIS A 338 6.54 -0.97 17.72
C HIS A 338 7.67 -0.26 18.50
N GLU A 339 8.49 -1.01 19.22
CA GLU A 339 9.64 -0.48 19.97
C GLU A 339 10.64 0.21 19.04
N GLY A 340 10.90 -0.36 17.86
CA GLY A 340 11.82 0.20 16.88
C GLY A 340 11.39 1.57 16.37
N VAL A 341 10.11 1.73 16.00
CA VAL A 341 9.61 3.02 15.48
C VAL A 341 9.41 4.04 16.59
N LEU A 342 9.04 3.60 17.80
CA LEU A 342 8.98 4.46 18.99
C LEU A 342 10.37 5.01 19.36
N ALA A 343 11.41 4.16 19.32
CA ALA A 343 12.79 4.57 19.59
C ALA A 343 13.34 5.58 18.57
N LEU A 344 12.82 5.59 17.34
CA LEU A 344 13.13 6.60 16.33
C LEU A 344 12.38 7.92 16.56
N GLY A 345 11.48 7.98 17.54
CA GLY A 345 10.69 9.16 17.87
C GLY A 345 9.41 9.30 17.03
N CYS A 346 8.91 8.21 16.43
CA CYS A 346 7.60 8.22 15.78
C CYS A 346 6.49 8.31 16.83
N GLU A 347 5.48 9.13 16.55
CA GLU A 347 4.46 9.49 17.53
C GLU A 347 3.15 8.73 17.32
N ILE A 348 2.72 8.55 16.07
CA ILE A 348 1.45 7.90 15.73
C ILE A 348 1.73 6.62 14.95
N GLY A 349 0.98 5.56 15.23
CA GLY A 349 1.03 4.37 14.39
C GLY A 349 -0.24 3.52 14.44
N GLN A 350 -0.33 2.64 13.44
CA GLN A 350 -1.40 1.67 13.27
C GLN A 350 -0.87 0.32 12.79
N GLY A 351 -1.58 -0.75 13.14
CA GLY A 351 -1.21 -2.10 12.72
C GLY A 351 -1.81 -3.18 13.60
N PHE A 352 -1.75 -4.43 13.14
CA PHE A 352 -2.42 -5.54 13.80
C PHE A 352 -1.88 -5.88 15.19
N TYR A 353 -0.66 -5.46 15.52
CA TYR A 353 -0.13 -5.56 16.88
C TYR A 353 -0.86 -4.62 17.85
N LEU A 354 -1.32 -3.46 17.36
CA LEU A 354 -2.02 -2.45 18.15
C LEU A 354 -3.52 -2.72 18.19
N ALA A 355 -4.15 -2.76 17.01
CA ALA A 355 -5.56 -3.10 16.85
C ALA A 355 -5.83 -3.57 15.42
N ARG A 356 -6.70 -4.58 15.29
CA ARG A 356 -7.20 -5.01 13.99
C ARG A 356 -8.39 -4.14 13.54
N PRO A 357 -8.63 -4.01 12.22
CA PRO A 357 -9.88 -3.46 11.72
C PRO A 357 -11.09 -4.16 12.32
N MET A 358 -12.13 -3.41 12.69
CA MET A 358 -13.34 -3.95 13.31
C MET A 358 -14.60 -3.27 12.78
N ALA A 359 -15.72 -3.98 12.76
CA ALA A 359 -17.01 -3.40 12.41
C ALA A 359 -17.44 -2.30 13.40
N GLY A 360 -18.25 -1.34 12.96
CA GLY A 360 -18.64 -0.17 13.76
C GLY A 360 -19.25 -0.50 15.12
N HIS A 361 -20.10 -1.53 15.21
CA HIS A 361 -20.68 -1.97 16.49
C HIS A 361 -19.61 -2.48 17.47
N ARG A 362 -18.55 -3.13 16.96
CA ARG A 362 -17.42 -3.58 17.79
C ARG A 362 -16.54 -2.40 18.21
N LEU A 363 -16.37 -1.41 17.33
CA LEU A 363 -15.60 -0.21 17.66
C LEU A 363 -16.22 0.52 18.86
N LEU A 364 -17.55 0.70 18.89
CA LEU A 364 -18.23 1.37 20.00
C LEU A 364 -17.96 0.67 21.35
N VAL A 365 -18.15 -0.65 21.40
CA VAL A 365 -17.88 -1.46 22.61
C VAL A 365 -16.39 -1.39 23.00
N TRP A 366 -15.51 -1.44 22.00
CA TRP A 366 -14.07 -1.37 22.22
C TRP A 366 -13.65 0.00 22.77
N LEU A 367 -14.21 1.10 22.25
CA LEU A 367 -13.94 2.47 22.71
C LEU A 367 -14.36 2.67 24.17
N GLU A 368 -15.53 2.19 24.57
CA GLU A 368 -15.99 2.27 25.96
C GLU A 368 -15.01 1.59 26.91
N THR A 369 -14.52 0.41 26.55
CA THR A 369 -13.56 -0.36 27.35
C THR A 369 -12.18 0.32 27.37
N HIS A 370 -11.69 0.77 26.22
CA HIS A 370 -10.36 1.37 26.09
C HIS A 370 -10.26 2.71 26.81
N LEU A 371 -11.27 3.57 26.66
CA LEU A 371 -11.33 4.87 27.33
C LEU A 371 -11.46 4.74 28.85
N ALA A 372 -12.20 3.73 29.33
CA ALA A 372 -12.27 3.43 30.76
C ALA A 372 -10.90 3.01 31.32
N GLY A 373 -10.17 2.13 30.61
CA GLY A 373 -8.83 1.70 30.99
C GLY A 373 -7.81 2.85 31.05
N GLN A 374 -7.90 3.82 30.13
CA GLN A 374 -7.00 4.99 30.13
C GLN A 374 -7.25 5.94 31.30
N ARG A 375 -8.50 6.14 31.69
CA ARG A 375 -8.84 6.95 32.87
C ARG A 375 -8.30 6.31 34.15
N ALA A 376 -8.48 5.00 34.30
CA ALA A 376 -7.99 4.25 35.47
C ALA A 376 -6.44 4.20 35.54
N GLY A 377 -5.74 4.26 34.41
CA GLY A 377 -4.28 4.32 34.36
C GLY A 377 -3.70 5.68 34.73
N LEU A 378 -4.42 6.78 34.47
CA LEU A 378 -4.02 8.14 34.81
C LEU A 378 -4.25 8.49 36.29
N ASP A 379 -5.25 7.87 36.93
CA ASP A 379 -5.52 8.06 38.36
C ASP A 379 -4.54 7.29 39.28
N ASN A 380 -3.70 6.42 38.71
CA ASN A 380 -2.73 5.58 39.42
C ASN A 380 -1.26 6.02 39.21
N THR A 381 -1.03 7.18 38.59
CA THR A 381 0.28 7.83 38.41
C THR A 381 0.24 9.23 38.97
#